data_AF-A0A933LD87-F1
#
_entry.id   AF-A0A933LD87-F1
#
_cell.length_a   1.000
_cell.length_b   1.000
_cell.length_c   1.000
_cell.angle_alpha   90.00
_cell.angle_beta   90.00
_cell.angle_gamma   90.00
#
_symmetry.space_group_name_H-M   'P 1'
#
loop_
_entity.id
_entity.type
_entity.pdbx_description
1 polymer ?
#
loop_
_entity_poly.entity_id
_entity_poly.type
_entity_poly.pdbx_seq_one_letter_code
_entity_poly.pdbx_strand_id
1 'polypeptide(L)'
;MVPHAQPQRVNVVAAPFLGRVTHQVLVAVAGLAVTHAADLRLTPDHSFAFCGPPSSAARQLMADLVDLGLVVDRNDPKAAISACVGSAGCWWAHADTHTVAADLAAASHMPGRVHLSACAKRCGAPAGVRQLVADESGTFR
;
A
#
# COMPACT_ATOMS: atom_id res chain seq x y z
N MET A 1 -5.13 10.95 -7.54
CA MET A 1 -6.29 11.10 -8.45
C MET A 1 -5.82 10.98 -9.89
N VAL A 2 -6.54 10.26 -10.74
CA VAL A 2 -6.27 10.18 -12.19
C VAL A 2 -7.59 10.36 -12.98
N PRO A 3 -7.55 10.79 -14.25
CA PRO A 3 -8.75 10.95 -15.06
C PRO A 3 -9.57 9.65 -15.19
N HIS A 4 -10.89 9.78 -15.32
CA HIS A 4 -11.80 8.70 -15.67
C HIS A 4 -12.31 8.88 -17.10
N ALA A 5 -12.77 7.79 -17.74
CA ALA A 5 -13.28 7.83 -19.12
C ALA A 5 -14.56 8.68 -19.26
N GLN A 6 -15.36 8.78 -18.20
CA GLN A 6 -16.55 9.62 -18.16
C GLN A 6 -16.21 11.06 -17.73
N PRO A 7 -16.87 12.09 -18.32
CA PRO A 7 -16.72 13.47 -17.89
C PRO A 7 -17.06 13.67 -16.41
N GLN A 8 -16.39 14.61 -15.75
CA GLN A 8 -16.61 14.99 -14.34
C GLN A 8 -16.47 13.85 -13.33
N ARG A 9 -15.81 12.76 -13.73
CA ARG A 9 -15.51 11.59 -12.90
C ARG A 9 -14.00 11.44 -12.83
N VAL A 10 -13.50 10.88 -11.74
CA VAL A 10 -12.07 10.61 -11.54
C VAL A 10 -11.87 9.23 -10.96
N ASN A 11 -10.65 8.72 -10.97
CA ASN A 11 -10.27 7.56 -10.19
C ASN A 11 -9.40 7.99 -9.01
N VAL A 12 -9.66 7.43 -7.84
CA VAL A 12 -8.85 7.61 -6.63
C VAL A 12 -8.26 6.25 -6.24
N VAL A 13 -6.98 6.23 -5.89
CA VAL A 13 -6.29 5.03 -5.42
C VAL A 13 -5.76 5.32 -4.02
N ALA A 14 -5.97 4.38 -3.11
CA ALA A 14 -5.46 4.42 -1.76
C ALA A 14 -4.86 3.07 -1.40
N ALA A 15 -3.65 3.08 -0.87
CA ALA A 15 -2.92 1.88 -0.53
C ALA A 15 -2.80 1.75 1.00
N PRO A 16 -3.23 0.64 1.59
CA PRO A 16 -2.82 0.31 2.95
C PRO A 16 -1.32 0.02 2.98
N PHE A 17 -0.66 0.44 4.06
CA PHE A 17 0.76 0.17 4.22
C PHE A 17 1.01 -1.35 4.25
N LEU A 18 1.85 -1.82 3.33
CA LEU A 18 2.17 -3.24 3.13
C LEU A 18 0.95 -4.14 2.84
N GLY A 19 -0.14 -3.58 2.31
CA GLY A 19 -1.34 -4.37 1.98
C GLY A 19 -2.17 -4.77 3.20
N ARG A 20 -1.90 -4.21 4.38
CA ARG A 20 -2.51 -4.66 5.64
C ARG A 20 -3.55 -3.67 6.18
N VAL A 21 -4.71 -4.19 6.54
CA VAL A 21 -5.82 -3.43 7.13
C VAL A 21 -6.55 -4.26 8.18
N THR A 22 -7.23 -3.58 9.09
CA THR A 22 -8.19 -4.23 9.99
C THR A 22 -9.52 -4.45 9.26
N HIS A 23 -10.36 -5.34 9.81
CA HIS A 23 -11.72 -5.52 9.30
C HIS A 23 -12.54 -4.22 9.35
N GLN A 24 -12.31 -3.35 10.35
CA GLN A 24 -12.99 -2.06 10.48
C GLN A 24 -12.64 -1.13 9.31
N VAL A 25 -11.36 -1.06 8.93
CA VAL A 25 -10.92 -0.25 7.77
C VAL A 25 -11.52 -0.81 6.48
N LEU A 26 -11.59 -2.14 6.31
CA LEU A 26 -12.24 -2.74 5.13
C LEU A 26 -13.72 -2.36 5.02
N VAL A 27 -14.47 -2.43 6.13
CA VAL A 27 -15.88 -2.03 6.16
C VAL A 27 -16.03 -0.55 5.86
N ALA A 28 -15.16 0.31 6.42
CA ALA A 28 -15.19 1.75 6.17
C ALA A 28 -14.89 2.09 4.69
N VAL A 29 -13.88 1.45 4.09
CA VAL A 29 -13.55 1.59 2.65
C VAL A 29 -14.74 1.21 1.76
N ALA A 30 -15.42 0.11 2.07
CA ALA A 30 -16.63 -0.29 1.35
C ALA A 30 -17.76 0.75 1.51
N GLY A 31 -17.95 1.30 2.72
CA GLY A 31 -18.93 2.36 2.99
C GLY A 31 -18.64 3.66 2.23
N LEU A 32 -17.37 4.05 2.11
CA LEU A 32 -16.96 5.21 1.31
C LEU A 32 -17.27 5.01 -0.17
N ALA A 33 -17.11 3.80 -0.71
CA ALA A 33 -17.40 3.53 -2.11
C ALA A 33 -18.90 3.76 -2.43
N VAL A 34 -19.78 3.31 -1.54
CA VAL A 34 -21.22 3.57 -1.61
C VAL A 34 -21.52 5.06 -1.48
N THR A 35 -20.96 5.71 -0.46
CA THR A 35 -21.18 7.14 -0.16
C THR A 35 -20.80 8.03 -1.35
N HIS A 36 -19.72 7.69 -2.05
CA HIS A 36 -19.21 8.47 -3.18
C HIS A 36 -19.65 7.94 -4.54
N ALA A 37 -20.60 7.00 -4.59
CA ALA A 37 -21.11 6.39 -5.83
C ALA A 37 -19.98 5.96 -6.79
N ALA A 38 -19.01 5.21 -6.23
CA ALA A 38 -17.83 4.72 -6.92
C ALA A 38 -17.80 3.20 -6.95
N ASP A 39 -17.32 2.63 -8.05
CA ASP A 39 -16.98 1.20 -8.11
C ASP A 39 -15.69 0.97 -7.32
N LEU A 40 -15.67 -0.02 -6.43
CA LEU A 40 -14.48 -0.38 -5.66
C LEU A 40 -13.79 -1.60 -6.27
N ARG A 41 -12.48 -1.49 -6.54
CA ARG A 41 -11.65 -2.59 -7.03
C ARG A 41 -10.42 -2.79 -6.15
N LEU A 42 -10.01 -4.04 -5.99
CA LEU A 42 -8.70 -4.38 -5.43
C LEU A 42 -7.68 -4.42 -6.57
N THR A 43 -6.48 -3.90 -6.33
CA THR A 43 -5.38 -3.94 -7.31
C THR A 43 -4.40 -5.07 -6.98
N PRO A 44 -3.64 -5.58 -7.97
CA PRO A 44 -2.56 -6.54 -7.72
C PRO A 44 -1.50 -6.05 -6.73
N ASP A 45 -1.32 -4.74 -6.62
CA ASP A 45 -0.38 -4.09 -5.68
C ASP A 45 -1.03 -3.81 -4.31
N HIS A 46 -2.00 -4.63 -3.90
CA HIS A 46 -2.68 -4.58 -2.60
C HIS A 46 -3.33 -3.22 -2.27
N SER A 47 -3.81 -2.49 -3.26
CA SER A 47 -4.44 -1.17 -3.08
C SER A 47 -5.94 -1.21 -3.39
N PHE A 48 -6.66 -0.18 -2.92
CA PHE A 48 -8.06 0.07 -3.24
C PHE A 48 -8.16 1.12 -4.36
N ALA A 49 -8.89 0.82 -5.42
CA ALA A 49 -9.21 1.74 -6.49
C ALA A 49 -10.71 2.09 -6.45
N PHE A 50 -11.01 3.37 -6.23
CA PHE A 50 -12.33 3.95 -6.34
C PHE A 50 -12.50 4.50 -7.74
N CYS A 51 -13.28 3.79 -8.55
CA CYS A 51 -13.50 4.08 -9.95
C CYS A 51 -14.75 4.94 -10.14
N GLY A 52 -14.55 6.13 -10.69
CA GLY A 52 -15.64 7.03 -11.04
C GLY A 52 -16.40 7.74 -9.90
N PRO A 53 -15.84 8.08 -8.72
CA PRO A 53 -16.50 9.11 -7.90
C PRO A 53 -16.64 10.44 -8.66
N PRO A 54 -17.65 11.28 -8.33
CA PRO A 54 -17.74 12.65 -8.84
C PRO A 54 -16.46 13.43 -8.51
N SER A 55 -15.93 14.19 -9.47
CA SER A 55 -14.69 14.97 -9.30
C SER A 55 -14.79 15.98 -8.15
N SER A 56 -15.98 16.51 -7.88
CA SER A 56 -16.27 17.41 -6.77
C SER A 56 -16.12 16.74 -5.40
N ALA A 57 -16.35 15.43 -5.30
CA ALA A 57 -16.27 14.66 -4.06
C ALA A 57 -14.88 14.04 -3.82
N ALA A 58 -14.02 14.04 -4.83
CA ALA A 58 -12.73 13.34 -4.79
C ALA A 58 -11.80 13.82 -3.65
N ARG A 59 -11.82 15.12 -3.35
CA ARG A 59 -10.99 15.68 -2.26
C ARG A 59 -11.44 15.16 -0.90
N GLN A 60 -12.75 15.10 -0.66
CA GLN A 60 -13.29 14.59 0.60
C GLN A 60 -13.00 13.10 0.74
N LEU A 61 -13.26 12.31 -0.31
CA LEU A 61 -12.92 10.89 -0.33
C LEU A 61 -11.42 10.66 0.00
N MET A 62 -10.51 11.46 -0.60
CA MET A 62 -9.09 11.35 -0.28
C MET A 62 -8.78 11.67 1.18
N ALA A 63 -9.45 12.65 1.79
CA ALA A 63 -9.27 13.00 3.20
C ALA A 63 -9.75 11.87 4.11
N ASP A 64 -10.95 11.32 3.84
CA ASP A 64 -11.51 10.21 4.62
C ASP A 64 -10.61 8.96 4.55
N LEU A 65 -10.00 8.69 3.38
CA LEU A 65 -9.05 7.59 3.21
C LEU A 65 -7.76 7.81 4.00
N VAL A 66 -7.27 9.06 4.11
CA VAL A 66 -6.12 9.41 4.95
C VAL A 66 -6.44 9.23 6.44
N ASP A 67 -7.64 9.61 6.88
CA ASP A 67 -8.09 9.43 8.26
C ASP A 67 -8.22 7.94 8.64
N LEU A 68 -8.48 7.08 7.65
CA LEU A 68 -8.41 5.62 7.81
C LEU A 68 -6.96 5.06 7.81
N GLY A 69 -5.95 5.92 7.69
CA GLY A 69 -4.54 5.56 7.68
C GLY A 69 -4.03 5.01 6.34
N LEU A 70 -4.78 5.22 5.24
CA LEU A 70 -4.37 4.79 3.91
C LEU A 70 -3.49 5.84 3.21
N VAL A 71 -2.55 5.36 2.40
CA VAL A 71 -1.65 6.20 1.62
C VAL A 71 -2.34 6.59 0.30
N VAL A 72 -2.60 7.88 0.12
CA VAL A 72 -3.20 8.44 -1.10
C VAL A 72 -2.22 9.26 -1.94
N ASP A 73 -1.14 9.74 -1.32
CA ASP A 73 -0.07 10.49 -1.99
C ASP A 73 1.03 9.52 -2.45
N ARG A 74 1.46 9.66 -3.71
CA ARG A 74 2.56 8.89 -4.27
C ARG A 74 3.92 9.30 -3.71
N ASN A 75 4.01 10.49 -3.13
CA ASN A 75 5.24 11.00 -2.52
C ASN A 75 5.39 10.58 -1.05
N ASP A 76 4.40 9.90 -0.46
CA ASP A 76 4.52 9.32 0.88
C ASP A 76 5.64 8.25 0.86
N PRO A 77 6.63 8.30 1.78
CA PRO A 77 7.70 7.29 1.87
C PRO A 77 7.19 5.84 1.90
N LYS A 78 6.02 5.61 2.49
CA LYS A 78 5.38 4.29 2.55
C LYS A 78 5.04 3.74 1.15
N ALA A 79 4.73 4.61 0.19
CA ALA A 79 4.44 4.22 -1.19
C ALA A 79 5.68 3.68 -1.94
N ALA A 80 6.89 3.96 -1.43
CA ALA A 80 8.14 3.46 -1.99
C ALA A 80 8.56 2.09 -1.45
N ILE A 81 7.83 1.55 -0.45
CA ILE A 81 8.21 0.33 0.26
C ILE A 81 7.18 -0.75 0.00
N SER A 82 7.68 -1.92 -0.39
CA SER A 82 6.90 -3.16 -0.43
C SER A 82 7.62 -4.23 0.37
N ALA A 83 6.89 -5.25 0.82
CA ALA A 83 7.49 -6.33 1.57
C ALA A 83 6.71 -7.63 1.38
N CYS A 84 7.39 -8.77 1.52
CA CYS A 84 6.69 -10.02 1.79
C CYS A 84 6.12 -10.02 3.21
N VAL A 85 5.27 -11.01 3.54
CA VAL A 85 4.59 -11.11 4.85
C VAL A 85 5.52 -11.28 6.06
N GLY A 86 6.80 -11.63 5.83
CA GLY A 86 7.80 -11.77 6.89
C GLY A 86 7.52 -12.87 7.90
N SER A 87 8.28 -12.89 8.99
CA SER A 87 8.16 -13.86 10.09
C SER A 87 6.80 -13.79 10.81
N ALA A 88 6.08 -12.69 10.68
CA ALA A 88 4.74 -12.53 11.24
C ALA A 88 3.67 -13.41 10.55
N GLY A 89 3.93 -13.94 9.35
CA GLY A 89 2.97 -14.79 8.63
C GLY A 89 3.56 -15.89 7.75
N CYS A 90 4.89 -16.02 7.70
CA CYS A 90 5.57 -17.06 6.92
C CYS A 90 6.56 -17.82 7.80
N TRP A 91 6.34 -19.13 7.96
CA TRP A 91 7.22 -20.03 8.68
C TRP A 91 8.66 -20.06 8.13
N TRP A 92 8.84 -19.79 6.84
CA TRP A 92 10.14 -19.83 6.16
C TRP A 92 10.92 -18.50 6.24
N ALA A 93 10.36 -17.48 6.88
CA ALA A 93 10.98 -16.16 6.94
C ALA A 93 11.99 -16.08 8.09
N HIS A 94 13.13 -15.45 7.83
CA HIS A 94 14.19 -15.22 8.83
C HIS A 94 14.07 -13.86 9.52
N ALA A 95 13.22 -12.95 9.02
CA ALA A 95 13.12 -11.59 9.52
C ALA A 95 11.68 -11.06 9.56
N ASP A 96 11.43 -10.10 10.45
CA ASP A 96 10.22 -9.30 10.46
C ASP A 96 10.36 -8.13 9.48
N THR A 97 9.70 -8.25 8.34
CA THR A 97 9.69 -7.21 7.31
C THR A 97 8.81 -6.02 7.66
N HIS A 98 7.82 -6.17 8.54
CA HIS A 98 6.88 -5.10 8.84
C HIS A 98 7.54 -4.02 9.70
N THR A 99 8.24 -4.42 10.75
CA THR A 99 8.99 -3.49 11.61
C THR A 99 10.05 -2.75 10.80
N VAL A 100 10.84 -3.48 10.00
CA VAL A 100 11.88 -2.88 9.15
C VAL A 100 11.29 -1.93 8.10
N ALA A 101 10.14 -2.27 7.51
CA ALA A 101 9.46 -1.36 6.59
C ALA A 101 8.99 -0.07 7.28
N ALA A 102 8.46 -0.16 8.51
CA ALA A 102 8.03 1.00 9.28
C ALA A 102 9.21 1.92 9.64
N ASP A 103 10.32 1.35 10.10
CA ASP A 103 11.54 2.10 10.41
C ASP A 103 12.09 2.79 9.18
N LEU A 104 12.07 2.09 8.03
CA LEU A 104 12.52 2.63 6.76
C LEU A 104 11.60 3.75 6.26
N ALA A 105 10.28 3.62 6.42
CA ALA A 105 9.32 4.68 6.09
C ALA A 105 9.51 5.95 6.95
N ALA A 106 10.00 5.79 8.18
CA ALA A 106 10.29 6.90 9.09
C ALA A 106 11.70 7.52 8.89
N ALA A 107 12.56 6.87 8.09
CA ALA A 107 13.90 7.36 7.84
C ALA A 107 13.88 8.67 7.04
N SER A 108 14.82 9.57 7.34
CA SER A 108 14.90 10.87 6.68
C SER A 108 15.26 10.77 5.18
N HIS A 109 15.94 9.70 4.78
CA HIS A 109 16.42 9.49 3.41
C HIS A 109 16.21 8.04 2.99
N MET A 110 15.44 7.87 1.92
CA MET A 110 15.16 6.57 1.31
C MET A 110 16.06 6.35 0.09
N PRO A 111 16.60 5.14 -0.12
CA PRO A 111 17.39 4.82 -1.32
C PRO A 111 16.54 4.63 -2.59
N GLY A 112 15.34 5.24 -2.65
CA GLY A 112 14.32 5.01 -3.67
C GLY A 112 13.37 3.86 -3.33
N ARG A 113 12.75 3.27 -4.37
CA ARG A 113 11.81 2.16 -4.21
C ARG A 113 12.53 0.88 -3.79
N VAL A 114 11.99 0.20 -2.78
CA VAL A 114 12.59 -0.99 -2.17
C VAL A 114 11.54 -2.06 -1.89
N HIS A 115 11.98 -3.31 -2.02
CA HIS A 115 11.22 -4.49 -1.62
C HIS A 115 11.98 -5.27 -0.55
N LEU A 116 11.36 -5.50 0.60
CA LEU A 116 11.91 -6.29 1.69
C LEU A 116 11.48 -7.75 1.55
N SER A 117 12.46 -8.65 1.45
CA SER A 117 12.23 -10.09 1.39
C SER A 117 12.86 -10.78 2.60
N ALA A 118 12.04 -11.40 3.44
CA ALA A 118 12.51 -12.05 4.67
C ALA A 118 13.29 -13.37 4.47
N CYS A 119 13.42 -13.85 3.23
CA CYS A 119 14.25 -15.00 2.89
C CYS A 119 14.53 -15.02 1.38
N ALA A 120 15.37 -15.96 0.93
CA ALA A 120 15.80 -16.11 -0.46
C ALA A 120 14.67 -16.31 -1.49
N LYS A 121 13.45 -16.68 -1.05
CA LYS A 121 12.28 -16.89 -1.93
C LYS A 121 11.78 -15.61 -2.61
N ARG A 122 12.03 -14.44 -2.01
CA ARG A 122 11.71 -13.11 -2.58
C ARG A 122 10.24 -12.95 -3.03
N CYS A 123 9.32 -13.49 -2.23
CA CYS A 123 7.90 -13.51 -2.58
C CYS A 123 7.34 -12.10 -2.76
N GLY A 124 6.64 -11.86 -3.87
CA GLY A 124 5.95 -10.60 -4.13
C GLY A 124 6.86 -9.45 -4.56
N ALA A 125 8.13 -9.71 -4.88
CA ALA A 125 9.05 -8.66 -5.31
C ALA A 125 8.67 -8.09 -6.69
N PRO A 126 8.41 -6.78 -6.82
CA PRO A 126 8.11 -6.18 -8.11
C PRO A 126 9.33 -6.16 -9.05
N ALA A 127 9.07 -6.16 -10.36
CA ALA A 127 10.13 -6.06 -11.36
C ALA A 127 10.84 -4.70 -11.27
N GLY A 128 12.18 -4.71 -11.38
CA GLY A 128 12.99 -3.49 -11.42
C GLY A 128 13.07 -2.69 -10.11
N VAL A 129 12.61 -3.26 -8.99
CA VAL A 129 12.70 -2.64 -7.65
C VAL A 129 13.92 -3.19 -6.91
N ARG A 130 14.65 -2.33 -6.19
CA ARG A 130 15.76 -2.76 -5.34
C ARG A 130 15.25 -3.73 -4.28
N GLN A 131 15.91 -4.88 -4.14
CA GLN A 131 15.53 -5.88 -3.14
C GLN A 131 16.53 -5.85 -1.99
N LEU A 132 16.03 -5.81 -0.75
CA LEU A 132 16.80 -6.13 0.43
C LEU A 132 16.34 -7.49 0.92
N VAL A 133 17.27 -8.43 1.02
CA VAL A 133 16.95 -9.83 1.34
C VAL A 133 17.59 -10.19 2.66
N ALA A 134 16.80 -10.72 3.59
CA ALA A 134 17.31 -11.23 4.85
C ALA A 134 18.09 -12.53 4.63
N ASP A 135 19.29 -12.60 5.20
CA ASP A 135 20.03 -13.85 5.36
C ASP A 135 19.45 -14.70 6.50
N GLU A 136 20.02 -15.88 6.73
CA GLU A 136 19.54 -16.82 7.76
C GLU A 136 19.61 -16.25 9.18
N SER A 137 20.42 -15.22 9.42
CA SER A 137 20.49 -14.51 10.70
C SER A 137 19.37 -13.46 10.89
N GLY A 138 18.57 -13.23 9.85
CA GLY A 138 17.55 -12.18 9.82
C GLY A 138 18.08 -10.80 9.42
N THR A 139 19.34 -10.70 9.00
CA THR A 139 19.97 -9.43 8.61
C THR A 139 19.69 -9.13 7.14
N PHE A 140 19.12 -7.95 6.84
CA PHE A 140 18.87 -7.50 5.47
C PHE A 140 20.15 -7.00 4.79
N ARG A 141 20.39 -7.46 3.56
CA ARG A 141 21.51 -7.05 2.70
C ARG A 141 21.02 -6.61 1.32
#